data_AF-A0A7S1ZQL5-F1
#
_entry.id   AF-A0A7S1ZQL5-F1
#
_cell.length_a   1.000
_cell.length_b   1.000
_cell.length_c   1.000
_cell.angle_alpha   90.00
_cell.angle_beta   90.00
_cell.angle_gamma   90.00
#
_symmetry.space_group_name_H-M   'P 1'
#
loop_
_entity.id
_entity.type
_entity.pdbx_description
1 polymer ?
#
loop_
_entity_poly.entity_id
_entity_poly.type
_entity_poly.pdbx_seq_one_letter_code
_entity_poly.pdbx_strand_id
1 'polypeptide(L)'
;SALKVGQEGYVTRIASGCEDDEAEAEREWHNKHIKQAMSEKFNIHLTPHFSSVKKDGQVVGNYEFFNKPFGLRHWMENGEGMGVDPKTGAMKDEDTIVILLDPDHVILQPFSDDFSDENRTVITGNHLENKKTRVKHGSPFGQLYGLGGGWLKFDLDKILGEADSPAKHVPMRDAQRDYPAGPPYLATARDMYQIAIKWTDFVPKVHDQYPHLLAEMYAYCVAAAHLKLPHQIVNSMMVSNTGMSSGEGWRFIDKIPAEEVCEYASALDYKKHALPNVLHHCQRYMLGKHFFGKRRLPKDFFTCESPMLVQVPGDIALKYDYRIPPPPHKPPGEKKPVSKHVAKREAF
;
A
#
# COMPACT_ATOMS: atom_id res chain seq x y z
N SER A 1 -13.87 -4.46 0.71
CA SER A 1 -13.50 -4.14 -0.70
C SER A 1 -13.11 -5.40 -1.47
N ALA A 2 -12.15 -6.20 -1.00
CA ALA A 2 -11.72 -7.45 -1.67
C ALA A 2 -12.88 -8.38 -2.07
N LEU A 3 -13.84 -8.64 -1.16
CA LEU A 3 -15.03 -9.44 -1.46
C LEU A 3 -15.88 -8.81 -2.58
N LYS A 4 -16.12 -7.49 -2.52
CA LYS A 4 -16.96 -6.75 -3.49
C LYS A 4 -16.41 -6.82 -4.91
N VAL A 5 -15.08 -6.81 -5.07
CA VAL A 5 -14.44 -6.89 -6.38
C VAL A 5 -14.20 -8.31 -6.85
N GLY A 6 -14.39 -9.32 -5.98
CA GLY A 6 -14.15 -10.73 -6.31
C GLY A 6 -12.67 -11.13 -6.29
N GLN A 7 -11.87 -10.61 -5.37
CA GLN A 7 -10.49 -11.08 -5.19
C GLN A 7 -10.48 -12.57 -4.82
N GLU A 8 -9.76 -13.39 -5.60
CA GLU A 8 -9.82 -14.85 -5.45
C GLU A 8 -8.92 -15.42 -4.35
N GLY A 9 -7.77 -14.79 -4.11
CA GLY A 9 -6.77 -15.22 -3.13
C GLY A 9 -7.18 -14.99 -1.67
N TYR A 10 -6.39 -15.53 -0.74
CA TYR A 10 -6.57 -15.27 0.69
C TYR A 10 -6.25 -13.82 1.05
N VAL A 11 -7.04 -13.25 1.96
CA VAL A 11 -6.84 -11.89 2.47
C VAL A 11 -6.52 -12.00 3.95
N THR A 12 -5.29 -11.68 4.34
CA THR A 12 -4.86 -11.74 5.73
C THR A 12 -4.60 -10.34 6.28
N ARG A 13 -5.30 -9.97 7.36
CA ARG A 13 -4.97 -8.78 8.17
C ARG A 13 -3.84 -9.16 9.14
N ILE A 14 -2.68 -8.52 9.02
CA ILE A 14 -1.60 -8.64 10.00
C ILE A 14 -1.82 -7.56 11.06
N ALA A 15 -2.00 -7.95 12.32
CA ALA A 15 -2.18 -7.03 13.44
C ALA A 15 -1.09 -7.27 14.49
N SER A 16 -0.38 -6.21 14.88
CA SER A 16 0.82 -6.31 15.71
C SER A 16 0.61 -5.68 17.07
N GLY A 17 1.06 -6.39 18.12
CA GLY A 17 1.14 -5.86 19.48
C GLY A 17 -0.16 -5.88 20.26
N CYS A 18 -1.05 -6.83 19.99
CA CYS A 18 -2.17 -7.15 20.87
C CYS A 18 -1.65 -7.89 22.11
N GLU A 19 -2.12 -7.50 23.30
CA GLU A 19 -1.99 -8.31 24.51
C GLU A 19 -2.89 -9.56 24.42
N ASP A 20 -2.73 -10.55 25.31
CA ASP A 20 -3.42 -11.85 25.19
C ASP A 20 -4.96 -11.73 25.18
N ASP A 21 -5.53 -10.84 25.99
CA ASP A 21 -6.98 -10.60 26.06
C ASP A 21 -7.49 -9.82 24.83
N GLU A 22 -6.74 -8.81 24.38
CA GLU A 22 -7.01 -8.09 23.13
C GLU A 22 -6.92 -9.01 21.91
N ALA A 23 -5.95 -9.91 21.91
CA ALA A 23 -5.71 -10.89 20.85
C ALA A 23 -6.90 -11.84 20.72
N GLU A 24 -7.42 -12.35 21.84
CA GLU A 24 -8.60 -13.20 21.85
C GLU A 24 -9.84 -12.42 21.37
N ALA A 25 -10.05 -11.21 21.89
CA ALA A 25 -11.17 -10.36 21.48
C ALA A 25 -11.15 -10.01 19.97
N GLU A 26 -9.98 -9.68 19.41
CA GLU A 26 -9.84 -9.43 17.96
C GLU A 26 -10.09 -10.70 17.14
N ARG A 27 -9.66 -11.88 17.60
CA ARG A 27 -9.96 -13.15 16.92
C ARG A 27 -11.45 -13.46 16.93
N GLU A 28 -12.11 -13.34 18.08
CA GLU A 28 -13.54 -13.56 18.21
C GLU A 28 -14.32 -12.60 17.31
N TRP A 29 -13.97 -11.30 17.34
CA TRP A 29 -14.61 -10.29 16.51
C TRP A 29 -14.40 -10.58 15.02
N HIS A 30 -13.16 -10.86 14.60
CA HIS A 30 -12.84 -11.17 13.20
C HIS A 30 -13.57 -12.42 12.73
N ASN A 31 -13.60 -13.47 13.54
CA ASN A 31 -14.30 -14.71 13.20
C ASN A 31 -15.80 -14.47 12.98
N LYS A 32 -16.44 -13.75 13.91
CA LYS A 32 -17.88 -13.46 13.86
C LYS A 32 -18.26 -12.52 12.73
N HIS A 33 -17.53 -11.42 12.56
CA HIS A 33 -17.94 -10.30 11.70
C HIS A 33 -17.30 -10.30 10.32
N ILE A 34 -16.18 -10.99 10.14
CA ILE A 34 -15.45 -11.03 8.86
C ILE A 34 -15.46 -12.44 8.29
N LYS A 35 -14.88 -13.43 8.98
CA LYS A 35 -14.70 -14.78 8.41
C LYS A 35 -16.06 -15.45 8.13
N GLN A 36 -16.94 -15.52 9.14
CA GLN A 36 -18.27 -16.12 8.99
C GLN A 36 -19.21 -15.32 8.09
N ALA A 37 -19.14 -13.99 8.13
CA ALA A 37 -20.05 -13.12 7.37
C ALA A 37 -19.62 -12.92 5.91
N MET A 38 -18.32 -13.02 5.60
CA MET A 38 -17.76 -12.73 4.27
C MET A 38 -17.26 -13.99 3.57
N SER A 39 -16.24 -14.67 4.13
CA SER A 39 -15.67 -15.91 3.59
C SER A 39 -14.55 -16.45 4.49
N GLU A 40 -14.38 -17.77 4.48
CA GLU A 40 -13.23 -18.49 5.08
C GLU A 40 -11.86 -18.02 4.54
N LYS A 41 -11.82 -17.30 3.41
CA LYS A 41 -10.58 -16.76 2.83
C LYS A 41 -10.06 -15.50 3.54
N PHE A 42 -10.83 -14.94 4.48
CA PHE A 42 -10.43 -13.75 5.24
C PHE A 42 -9.87 -14.14 6.61
N ASN A 43 -8.58 -13.91 6.80
CA ASN A 43 -7.83 -14.32 7.97
C ASN A 43 -7.30 -13.13 8.77
N ILE A 44 -7.00 -13.36 10.04
CA ILE A 44 -6.24 -12.45 10.89
C ILE A 44 -4.99 -13.16 11.40
N HIS A 45 -3.84 -12.50 11.27
CA HIS A 45 -2.56 -12.97 11.79
C HIS A 45 -2.07 -11.99 12.84
N LEU A 46 -1.99 -12.46 14.08
CA LEU A 46 -1.48 -11.65 15.18
C LEU A 46 0.03 -11.81 15.30
N THR A 47 0.72 -10.72 15.61
CA THR A 47 2.17 -10.69 15.76
C THR A 47 2.57 -9.96 17.04
N PRO A 48 3.80 -10.17 17.53
CA PRO A 48 4.39 -9.30 18.54
C PRO A 48 4.41 -7.83 18.11
N HIS A 49 4.63 -6.95 19.08
CA HIS A 49 4.88 -5.53 18.86
C HIS A 49 6.33 -5.29 18.45
N PHE A 50 6.56 -4.71 17.27
CA PHE A 50 7.91 -4.56 16.70
C PHE A 50 8.41 -3.11 16.62
N SER A 51 7.69 -2.12 17.16
CA SER A 51 8.05 -0.72 16.95
C SER A 51 9.11 -0.16 17.90
N SER A 52 9.59 -0.93 18.88
CA SER A 52 10.65 -0.48 19.76
C SER A 52 11.95 -0.21 18.99
N VAL A 53 12.44 1.03 19.05
CA VAL A 53 13.76 1.42 18.54
C VAL A 53 14.78 1.11 19.62
N LYS A 54 15.75 0.23 19.32
CA LYS A 54 16.80 -0.17 20.26
C LYS A 54 18.16 0.37 19.85
N LYS A 55 18.91 0.91 20.82
CA LYS A 55 20.31 1.31 20.66
C LYS A 55 21.11 0.73 21.83
N ASP A 56 22.20 0.03 21.51
CA ASP A 56 23.04 -0.66 22.51
C ASP A 56 22.25 -1.58 23.46
N GLY A 57 21.22 -2.25 22.92
CA GLY A 57 20.32 -3.13 23.66
C GLY A 57 19.21 -2.44 24.46
N GLN A 58 19.22 -1.11 24.57
CA GLN A 58 18.22 -0.34 25.31
C GLN A 58 17.17 0.26 24.37
N VAL A 59 15.90 0.31 24.81
CA VAL A 59 14.82 0.97 24.07
C VAL A 59 14.94 2.48 24.21
N VAL A 60 15.14 3.18 23.10
CA VAL A 60 15.36 4.64 23.05
C VAL A 60 14.23 5.39 22.35
N GLY A 61 13.27 4.68 21.77
CA GLY A 61 12.15 5.30 21.06
C GLY A 61 11.17 4.29 20.50
N ASN A 62 10.19 4.81 19.75
CA ASN A 62 9.16 4.02 19.10
C ASN A 62 8.99 4.46 17.64
N TYR A 63 8.96 3.50 16.73
CA TYR A 63 8.72 3.70 15.30
C TYR A 63 7.73 2.66 14.78
N GLU A 64 6.46 3.03 14.76
CA GLU A 64 5.31 2.14 14.47
C GLU A 64 5.45 1.37 13.15
N PHE A 65 6.15 1.95 12.17
CA PHE A 65 6.28 1.35 10.84
C PHE A 65 7.27 0.19 10.77
N PHE A 66 8.00 -0.14 11.85
CA PHE A 66 8.68 -1.44 11.92
C PHE A 66 7.69 -2.61 11.92
N ASN A 67 6.45 -2.42 12.38
CA ASN A 67 5.45 -3.50 12.37
C ASN A 67 5.19 -4.06 10.96
N LYS A 68 5.39 -3.28 9.88
CA LYS A 68 5.17 -3.74 8.51
C LYS A 68 6.19 -4.79 8.04
N PRO A 69 7.51 -4.53 7.99
CA PRO A 69 8.49 -5.55 7.62
C PRO A 69 8.49 -6.74 8.58
N PHE A 70 8.47 -6.50 9.88
CA PHE A 70 8.54 -7.57 10.88
C PHE A 70 7.24 -8.39 10.93
N GLY A 71 6.09 -7.74 10.81
CA GLY A 71 4.79 -8.41 10.74
C GLY A 71 4.64 -9.25 9.47
N LEU A 72 5.07 -8.73 8.30
CA LEU A 72 5.10 -9.50 7.06
C LEU A 72 5.96 -10.75 7.22
N ARG A 73 7.21 -10.61 7.69
CA ARG A 73 8.11 -11.75 7.91
C ARG A 73 7.47 -12.77 8.85
N HIS A 74 6.93 -12.33 9.98
CA HIS A 74 6.29 -13.20 10.96
C HIS A 74 5.09 -13.96 10.37
N TRP A 75 4.30 -13.33 9.51
CA TRP A 75 3.22 -13.99 8.78
C TRP A 75 3.72 -14.99 7.75
N MET A 76 4.78 -14.67 7.00
CA MET A 76 5.34 -15.61 6.03
C MET A 76 5.91 -16.87 6.71
N GLU A 77 6.48 -16.72 7.91
CA GLU A 77 7.05 -17.82 8.68
C GLU A 77 5.99 -18.66 9.41
N ASN A 78 4.91 -18.04 9.91
CA ASN A 78 3.99 -18.66 10.88
C ASN A 78 2.51 -18.60 10.48
N GLY A 79 2.16 -17.93 9.39
CA GLY A 79 0.78 -17.68 8.98
C GLY A 79 0.10 -18.90 8.38
N GLU A 80 -1.23 -18.95 8.49
CA GLU A 80 -2.05 -19.96 7.82
C GLU A 80 -1.88 -19.88 6.30
N GLY A 81 -1.63 -21.03 5.65
CA GLY A 81 -1.34 -21.11 4.22
C GLY A 81 0.07 -20.66 3.83
N MET A 82 0.89 -20.27 4.80
CA MET A 82 2.30 -19.92 4.61
C MET A 82 3.20 -20.86 5.43
N GLY A 83 4.49 -20.54 5.50
CA GLY A 83 5.46 -21.22 6.33
C GLY A 83 6.72 -21.60 5.59
N VAL A 84 7.72 -21.94 6.40
CA VAL A 84 9.07 -22.28 5.94
C VAL A 84 9.32 -23.77 6.17
N ASP A 85 9.97 -24.43 5.23
CA ASP A 85 10.47 -25.80 5.41
C ASP A 85 11.67 -25.77 6.38
N PRO A 86 11.61 -26.43 7.55
CA PRO A 86 12.67 -26.39 8.54
C PRO A 86 13.99 -27.02 8.07
N LYS A 87 13.99 -27.87 7.04
CA LYS A 87 15.19 -28.51 6.50
C LYS A 87 15.95 -27.60 5.55
N THR A 88 15.22 -26.84 4.73
CA THR A 88 15.81 -26.04 3.64
C THR A 88 15.84 -24.54 3.96
N GLY A 89 14.99 -24.08 4.89
CA GLY A 89 14.78 -22.67 5.14
C GLY A 89 13.99 -21.94 4.03
N ALA A 90 13.46 -22.68 3.05
CA ALA A 90 12.69 -22.15 1.93
C ALA A 90 11.19 -22.06 2.23
N MET A 91 10.45 -21.22 1.49
CA MET A 91 8.99 -21.16 1.60
C MET A 91 8.36 -22.49 1.14
N LYS A 92 7.32 -22.96 1.83
CA LYS A 92 6.63 -24.21 1.48
C LYS A 92 5.93 -24.14 0.12
N ASP A 93 5.38 -22.98 -0.22
CA ASP A 93 4.75 -22.69 -1.51
C ASP A 93 5.46 -21.46 -2.11
N GLU A 94 6.54 -21.70 -2.84
CA GLU A 94 7.40 -20.62 -3.36
C GLU A 94 6.72 -19.79 -4.44
N ASP A 95 5.83 -20.39 -5.23
CA ASP A 95 5.21 -19.80 -6.43
C ASP A 95 4.00 -18.91 -6.11
N THR A 96 3.44 -19.01 -4.90
CA THR A 96 2.35 -18.16 -4.45
C THR A 96 2.68 -16.68 -4.62
N ILE A 97 1.79 -15.92 -5.25
CA ILE A 97 1.95 -14.48 -5.40
C ILE A 97 1.49 -13.77 -4.13
N VAL A 98 2.42 -13.09 -3.46
CA VAL A 98 2.16 -12.29 -2.27
C VAL A 98 1.94 -10.84 -2.67
N ILE A 99 0.83 -10.27 -2.23
CA ILE A 99 0.46 -8.87 -2.45
C ILE A 99 0.39 -8.16 -1.11
N LEU A 100 1.30 -7.23 -0.86
CA LEU A 100 1.33 -6.44 0.37
C LEU A 100 0.67 -5.08 0.14
N LEU A 101 -0.38 -4.80 0.92
CA LEU A 101 -1.15 -3.57 0.91
C LEU A 101 -1.00 -2.83 2.24
N ASP A 102 -1.16 -1.51 2.21
CA ASP A 102 -1.33 -0.72 3.42
C ASP A 102 -2.79 -0.83 3.93
N PRO A 103 -3.04 -0.67 5.24
CA PRO A 103 -4.39 -0.79 5.81
C PRO A 103 -5.37 0.30 5.37
N ASP A 104 -4.88 1.38 4.75
CA ASP A 104 -5.68 2.46 4.14
C ASP A 104 -5.82 2.32 2.62
N HIS A 105 -5.60 1.12 2.09
CA HIS A 105 -5.92 0.75 0.71
C HIS A 105 -7.30 0.12 0.59
N VAL A 106 -8.15 0.73 -0.23
CA VAL A 106 -9.45 0.16 -0.63
C VAL A 106 -9.31 -0.43 -2.03
N ILE A 107 -9.52 -1.75 -2.15
CA ILE A 107 -9.44 -2.45 -3.43
C ILE A 107 -10.62 -2.05 -4.33
N LEU A 108 -10.32 -1.59 -5.55
CA LEU A 108 -11.28 -1.14 -6.56
C LEU A 108 -11.45 -2.13 -7.72
N GLN A 109 -10.47 -3.00 -7.94
CA GLN A 109 -10.55 -4.15 -8.85
C GLN A 109 -9.64 -5.28 -8.35
N PRO A 110 -9.85 -6.53 -8.77
CA PRO A 110 -8.96 -7.63 -8.41
C PRO A 110 -7.52 -7.37 -8.83
N PHE A 111 -6.59 -7.89 -8.04
CA PHE A 111 -5.20 -8.04 -8.46
C PHE A 111 -5.02 -9.33 -9.26
N SER A 112 -4.16 -9.26 -10.27
CA SER A 112 -3.60 -10.38 -11.02
C SER A 112 -2.08 -10.35 -10.94
N ASP A 113 -1.45 -11.46 -11.31
CA ASP A 113 -0.02 -11.57 -11.57
C ASP A 113 0.34 -11.08 -12.99
N ASP A 114 -0.64 -10.94 -13.89
CA ASP A 114 -0.50 -10.48 -15.27
C ASP A 114 -0.90 -9.02 -15.45
N PHE A 115 0.05 -8.23 -15.95
CA PHE A 115 -0.01 -6.80 -16.26
C PHE A 115 0.20 -6.53 -17.76
N SER A 116 -0.04 -7.52 -18.62
CA SER A 116 0.09 -7.39 -20.08
C SER A 116 -0.99 -6.51 -20.72
N ASP A 117 -2.16 -6.36 -20.11
CA ASP A 117 -3.23 -5.50 -20.63
C ASP A 117 -2.91 -4.01 -20.43
N GLU A 118 -2.51 -3.34 -21.51
CA GLU A 118 -2.15 -1.91 -21.52
C GLU A 118 -3.36 -0.97 -21.34
N ASN A 119 -4.59 -1.47 -21.49
CA ASN A 119 -5.78 -0.71 -21.16
C ASN A 119 -5.99 -0.61 -19.65
N ARG A 120 -5.46 -1.57 -18.88
CA ARG A 120 -5.58 -1.67 -17.42
C ARG A 120 -4.28 -1.42 -16.66
N THR A 121 -3.16 -1.45 -17.36
CA THR A 121 -1.82 -1.22 -16.80
C THR A 121 -1.17 0.01 -17.41
N VAL A 122 -0.72 0.92 -16.57
CA VAL A 122 0.00 2.12 -16.97
C VAL A 122 1.41 2.05 -16.42
N ILE A 123 2.37 2.05 -17.33
CA ILE A 123 3.80 2.16 -17.05
C ILE A 123 4.30 3.32 -17.92
N THR A 124 5.09 4.21 -17.36
CA THR A 124 5.51 5.46 -18.02
C THR A 124 7.00 5.73 -17.84
N GLY A 125 7.54 6.61 -18.69
CA GLY A 125 8.91 7.07 -18.58
C GLY A 125 9.94 5.94 -18.71
N ASN A 126 10.99 6.01 -17.90
CA ASN A 126 12.08 5.04 -17.89
C ASN A 126 11.64 3.65 -17.39
N HIS A 127 10.49 3.52 -16.72
CA HIS A 127 9.97 2.22 -16.25
C HIS A 127 9.50 1.30 -17.39
N LEU A 128 9.41 1.82 -18.62
CA LEU A 128 9.16 1.03 -19.83
C LEU A 128 10.41 0.28 -20.32
N GLU A 129 11.61 0.70 -19.90
CA GLU A 129 12.84 -0.01 -20.23
C GLU A 129 12.80 -1.40 -19.57
N ASN A 130 12.96 -2.45 -20.38
CA ASN A 130 12.87 -3.85 -19.93
C ASN A 130 11.52 -4.18 -19.28
N LYS A 131 10.43 -3.60 -19.80
CA LYS A 131 9.05 -3.84 -19.35
C LYS A 131 8.80 -5.32 -19.10
N LYS A 132 8.46 -5.65 -17.87
CA LYS A 132 7.97 -6.96 -17.45
C LYS A 132 6.45 -6.90 -17.42
N THR A 133 5.80 -7.99 -17.77
CA THR A 133 4.32 -8.08 -17.79
C THR A 133 3.76 -9.08 -16.80
N ARG A 134 4.60 -9.90 -16.16
CA ARG A 134 4.14 -10.91 -15.20
C ARG A 134 5.01 -10.96 -13.95
N VAL A 135 4.37 -11.08 -12.80
CA VAL A 135 5.03 -11.37 -11.53
C VAL A 135 5.51 -12.82 -11.56
N LYS A 136 6.79 -13.03 -11.30
CA LYS A 136 7.45 -14.35 -11.21
C LYS A 136 8.75 -14.22 -10.43
N HIS A 137 9.40 -15.33 -10.13
CA HIS A 137 10.73 -15.32 -9.48
C HIS A 137 11.72 -14.40 -10.20
N GLY A 138 12.42 -13.55 -9.44
CA GLY A 138 13.32 -12.51 -9.94
C GLY A 138 12.63 -11.30 -10.57
N SER A 139 11.29 -11.23 -10.51
CA SER A 139 10.49 -10.23 -11.21
C SER A 139 9.33 -9.71 -10.37
N PRO A 140 9.62 -9.05 -9.24
CA PRO A 140 8.60 -8.40 -8.44
C PRO A 140 8.05 -7.14 -9.11
N PHE A 141 6.89 -6.67 -8.65
CA PHE A 141 6.19 -5.48 -9.12
C PHE A 141 5.86 -4.57 -7.95
N GLY A 142 5.78 -3.27 -8.20
CA GLY A 142 5.46 -2.29 -7.17
C GLY A 142 4.82 -1.04 -7.76
N GLN A 143 3.99 -0.36 -6.97
CA GLN A 143 3.46 0.95 -7.35
C GLN A 143 4.61 1.95 -7.38
N LEU A 144 4.63 2.85 -8.38
CA LEU A 144 5.54 3.99 -8.35
C LEU A 144 5.22 4.83 -7.11
N TYR A 145 6.22 4.98 -6.25
CA TYR A 145 6.18 5.87 -5.11
C TYR A 145 7.30 6.90 -5.22
N GLY A 146 7.07 8.13 -4.79
CA GLY A 146 7.98 9.28 -5.00
C GLY A 146 9.35 9.22 -4.29
N LEU A 147 9.89 8.03 -4.03
CA LEU A 147 11.17 7.78 -3.36
C LEU A 147 12.38 8.06 -4.26
N GLY A 148 12.24 7.78 -5.57
CA GLY A 148 13.34 7.82 -6.54
C GLY A 148 14.56 7.01 -6.09
N GLY A 149 15.75 7.42 -6.52
CA GLY A 149 17.03 6.85 -6.08
C GLY A 149 17.53 7.40 -4.74
N GLY A 150 16.64 7.95 -3.90
CA GLY A 150 17.01 8.64 -2.66
C GLY A 150 17.76 7.74 -1.66
N TRP A 151 17.49 6.44 -1.68
CA TRP A 151 18.14 5.45 -0.83
C TRP A 151 19.65 5.31 -1.07
N LEU A 152 20.16 5.69 -2.24
CA LEU A 152 21.61 5.73 -2.52
C LEU A 152 22.36 6.81 -1.73
N LYS A 153 21.65 7.76 -1.12
CA LYS A 153 22.25 8.85 -0.34
C LYS A 153 22.60 8.44 1.09
N PHE A 154 22.15 7.26 1.54
CA PHE A 154 22.49 6.76 2.86
C PHE A 154 23.92 6.19 2.88
N ASP A 155 24.46 6.09 4.08
CA ASP A 155 25.67 5.33 4.37
C ASP A 155 25.32 3.83 4.26
N LEU A 156 25.42 3.32 3.03
CA LEU A 156 25.11 1.93 2.68
C LEU A 156 26.07 0.94 3.32
N ASP A 157 27.30 1.34 3.65
CA ASP A 157 28.24 0.48 4.37
C ASP A 157 27.71 0.13 5.76
N LYS A 158 27.16 1.11 6.49
CA LYS A 158 26.53 0.88 7.80
C LYS A 158 25.25 0.05 7.72
N ILE A 159 24.44 0.23 6.67
CA ILE A 159 23.18 -0.51 6.51
C ILE A 159 23.45 -1.97 6.15
N LEU A 160 24.32 -2.19 5.17
CA LEU A 160 24.50 -3.49 4.56
C LEU A 160 25.47 -4.37 5.36
N GLY A 161 26.46 -3.79 6.05
CA GLY A 161 27.47 -4.50 6.85
C GLY A 161 28.40 -5.42 6.04
N GLU A 162 28.00 -5.83 4.85
CA GLU A 162 28.74 -6.67 3.90
C GLU A 162 29.58 -5.80 2.97
N ALA A 163 30.84 -6.17 2.75
CA ALA A 163 31.77 -5.40 1.93
C ALA A 163 31.28 -5.24 0.48
N ASP A 164 30.70 -6.29 -0.12
CA ASP A 164 30.35 -6.35 -1.55
C ASP A 164 28.86 -6.58 -1.82
N SER A 165 27.99 -5.90 -1.08
CA SER A 165 26.55 -5.96 -1.34
C SER A 165 26.20 -5.36 -2.72
N PRO A 166 25.38 -6.04 -3.55
CA PRO A 166 24.97 -5.53 -4.87
C PRO A 166 24.31 -4.14 -4.84
N ALA A 167 23.65 -3.79 -3.74
CA ALA A 167 22.99 -2.50 -3.58
C ALA A 167 23.95 -1.31 -3.69
N LYS A 168 25.24 -1.49 -3.34
CA LYS A 168 26.26 -0.44 -3.40
C LYS A 168 26.66 -0.09 -4.84
N HIS A 169 26.42 -1.00 -5.77
CA HIS A 169 26.87 -0.90 -7.17
C HIS A 169 25.75 -0.52 -8.13
N VAL A 170 24.53 -0.28 -7.62
CA VAL A 170 23.37 0.08 -8.45
C VAL A 170 23.56 1.50 -8.99
N PRO A 171 23.61 1.69 -10.33
CA PRO A 171 23.67 3.03 -10.90
C PRO A 171 22.43 3.84 -10.55
N MET A 172 22.57 5.17 -10.40
CA MET A 172 21.45 6.07 -10.07
C MET A 172 20.25 5.90 -11.02
N ARG A 173 20.50 5.66 -12.32
CA ARG A 173 19.44 5.41 -13.31
C ARG A 173 18.60 4.18 -12.96
N ASP A 174 19.25 3.07 -12.61
CA ASP A 174 18.56 1.82 -12.24
C ASP A 174 17.89 1.95 -10.87
N ALA A 175 18.53 2.64 -9.91
CA ALA A 175 17.96 2.97 -8.61
C ALA A 175 16.64 3.74 -8.72
N GLN A 176 16.56 4.69 -9.68
CA GLN A 176 15.35 5.46 -9.97
C GLN A 176 14.33 4.67 -10.81
N ARG A 177 14.77 3.72 -11.63
CA ARG A 177 13.89 2.96 -12.52
C ARG A 177 13.21 1.80 -11.81
N ASP A 178 13.96 1.01 -11.04
CA ASP A 178 13.52 -0.34 -10.65
C ASP A 178 13.26 -0.51 -9.15
N TYR A 179 13.78 0.40 -8.32
CA TYR A 179 13.73 0.26 -6.86
C TYR A 179 12.82 1.23 -6.10
N PRO A 180 12.22 2.31 -6.67
CA PRO A 180 11.31 3.18 -5.90
C PRO A 180 9.89 2.57 -5.79
N ALA A 181 9.82 1.30 -5.40
CA ALA A 181 8.58 0.58 -5.21
C ALA A 181 7.90 1.02 -3.90
N GLY A 182 6.60 1.29 -3.98
CA GLY A 182 5.69 1.41 -2.85
C GLY A 182 4.55 0.39 -2.93
N PRO A 183 3.70 0.31 -1.89
CA PRO A 183 2.51 -0.51 -1.91
C PRO A 183 1.53 -0.04 -3.00
N PRO A 184 0.79 -0.95 -3.67
CA PRO A 184 0.88 -2.41 -3.57
C PRO A 184 2.24 -2.96 -4.01
N TYR A 185 2.81 -3.86 -3.21
CA TYR A 185 3.99 -4.66 -3.59
C TYR A 185 3.53 -6.05 -4.00
N LEU A 186 4.11 -6.60 -5.06
CA LEU A 186 3.82 -7.95 -5.54
C LEU A 186 5.11 -8.70 -5.81
N ALA A 187 5.23 -9.91 -5.27
CA ALA A 187 6.32 -10.82 -5.60
C ALA A 187 5.87 -12.26 -5.38
N THR A 188 6.63 -13.24 -5.86
CA THR A 188 6.45 -14.63 -5.42
C THR A 188 6.77 -14.74 -3.92
N ALA A 189 6.21 -15.74 -3.24
CA ALA A 189 6.44 -15.96 -1.82
C ALA A 189 7.93 -16.17 -1.53
N ARG A 190 8.65 -16.84 -2.43
CA ARG A 190 10.11 -16.93 -2.38
C ARG A 190 10.80 -15.57 -2.31
N ASP A 191 10.53 -14.70 -3.30
CA ASP A 191 11.19 -13.40 -3.38
C ASP A 191 10.74 -12.46 -2.26
N MET A 192 9.44 -12.43 -1.95
CA MET A 192 8.89 -11.62 -0.86
C MET A 192 9.48 -12.02 0.48
N TYR A 193 9.71 -13.31 0.72
CA TYR A 193 10.29 -13.78 1.97
C TYR A 193 11.76 -13.34 2.11
N GLN A 194 12.55 -13.46 1.04
CA GLN A 194 13.93 -12.98 1.04
C GLN A 194 13.97 -11.46 1.26
N ILE A 195 13.08 -10.71 0.61
CA ILE A 195 12.91 -9.27 0.85
C ILE A 195 12.57 -9.03 2.32
N ALA A 196 11.58 -9.72 2.89
CA ALA A 196 11.16 -9.53 4.28
C ALA A 196 12.31 -9.77 5.27
N ILE A 197 13.13 -10.81 5.07
CA ILE A 197 14.31 -11.07 5.89
C ILE A 197 15.26 -9.86 5.87
N LYS A 198 15.70 -9.43 4.68
CA LYS A 198 16.64 -8.32 4.54
C LYS A 198 16.04 -6.97 4.92
N TRP A 199 14.75 -6.79 4.69
CA TRP A 199 13.99 -5.62 5.10
C TRP A 199 13.97 -5.47 6.63
N THR A 200 13.72 -6.56 7.36
CA THR A 200 13.79 -6.56 8.83
C THR A 200 15.20 -6.28 9.37
N ASP A 201 16.25 -6.72 8.68
CA ASP A 201 17.64 -6.43 9.03
C ASP A 201 18.03 -4.97 8.74
N PHE A 202 17.58 -4.41 7.63
CA PHE A 202 18.00 -3.09 7.17
C PHE A 202 17.17 -1.95 7.75
N VAL A 203 15.90 -2.17 8.07
CA VAL A 203 15.00 -1.08 8.48
C VAL A 203 15.44 -0.33 9.74
N PRO A 204 16.00 -0.96 10.80
CA PRO A 204 16.52 -0.21 11.93
C PRO A 204 17.71 0.67 11.55
N LYS A 205 18.62 0.16 10.71
CA LYS A 205 19.83 0.85 10.27
C LYS A 205 19.54 2.02 9.33
N VAL A 206 18.50 1.90 8.50
CA VAL A 206 17.99 3.00 7.68
C VAL A 206 17.33 4.06 8.57
N HIS A 207 16.51 3.63 9.53
CA HIS A 207 15.88 4.54 10.49
C HIS A 207 16.90 5.31 11.33
N ASP A 208 18.03 4.70 11.70
CA ASP A 208 19.12 5.40 12.42
C ASP A 208 19.70 6.59 11.62
N GLN A 209 19.66 6.53 10.29
CA GLN A 209 20.10 7.61 9.42
C GLN A 209 18.96 8.54 8.98
N TYR A 210 17.73 8.04 9.01
CA TYR A 210 16.52 8.74 8.60
C TYR A 210 15.36 8.44 9.55
N PRO A 211 15.32 9.08 10.74
CA PRO A 211 14.33 8.79 11.79
C PRO A 211 12.98 9.48 11.52
N HIS A 212 12.47 9.30 10.31
CA HIS A 212 11.28 9.96 9.79
C HIS A 212 10.36 8.96 9.09
N LEU A 213 9.14 9.43 8.78
CA LEU A 213 8.21 8.68 7.94
C LEU A 213 8.90 8.23 6.65
N LEU A 214 8.60 7.02 6.17
CA LEU A 214 9.17 6.38 4.97
C LEU A 214 10.53 5.70 5.13
N ALA A 215 11.15 5.70 6.32
CA ALA A 215 12.37 4.92 6.56
C ALA A 215 12.20 3.44 6.20
N GLU A 216 11.00 2.91 6.47
CA GLU A 216 10.59 1.54 6.13
C GLU A 216 10.60 1.28 4.62
N MET A 217 10.08 2.20 3.82
CA MET A 217 10.01 2.05 2.37
C MET A 217 11.40 2.19 1.74
N TYR A 218 12.24 3.08 2.27
CA TYR A 218 13.63 3.15 1.83
C TYR A 218 14.41 1.87 2.15
N ALA A 219 14.18 1.27 3.33
CA ALA A 219 14.77 -0.01 3.67
C ALA A 219 14.30 -1.14 2.73
N TYR A 220 13.05 -1.11 2.26
CA TYR A 220 12.56 -2.01 1.22
C TYR A 220 13.36 -1.85 -0.07
N CYS A 221 13.58 -0.61 -0.54
CA CYS A 221 14.40 -0.34 -1.74
C CYS A 221 15.80 -0.93 -1.61
N VAL A 222 16.45 -0.74 -0.44
CA VAL A 222 17.78 -1.28 -0.16
C VAL A 222 17.77 -2.81 -0.14
N ALA A 223 16.77 -3.43 0.49
CA ALA A 223 16.60 -4.88 0.52
C ALA A 223 16.44 -5.48 -0.89
N ALA A 224 15.55 -4.91 -1.71
CA ALA A 224 15.35 -5.34 -3.08
C ALA A 224 16.63 -5.18 -3.93
N ALA A 225 17.35 -4.07 -3.78
CA ALA A 225 18.62 -3.83 -4.47
C ALA A 225 19.71 -4.82 -4.05
N HIS A 226 19.82 -5.12 -2.76
CA HIS A 226 20.75 -6.11 -2.23
C HIS A 226 20.50 -7.50 -2.81
N LEU A 227 19.23 -7.88 -2.96
CA LEU A 227 18.81 -9.17 -3.50
C LEU A 227 18.80 -9.22 -5.03
N LYS A 228 19.16 -8.14 -5.73
CA LYS A 228 19.08 -8.01 -7.19
C LYS A 228 17.66 -8.33 -7.71
N LEU A 229 16.65 -7.77 -7.03
CA LEU A 229 15.23 -7.91 -7.38
C LEU A 229 14.70 -6.58 -7.96
N PRO A 230 15.09 -6.20 -9.19
CA PRO A 230 14.58 -5.00 -9.83
C PRO A 230 13.09 -5.14 -10.08
N HIS A 231 12.28 -4.24 -9.52
CA HIS A 231 10.84 -4.29 -9.69
C HIS A 231 10.44 -3.76 -11.06
N GLN A 232 9.36 -4.33 -11.63
CA GLN A 232 8.56 -3.56 -12.57
C GLN A 232 7.75 -2.53 -11.79
N ILE A 233 8.08 -1.26 -12.01
CA ILE A 233 7.34 -0.16 -11.42
C ILE A 233 6.10 0.14 -12.29
N VAL A 234 4.93 0.12 -11.68
CA VAL A 234 3.63 0.37 -12.33
C VAL A 234 3.02 1.64 -11.75
N ASN A 235 2.51 2.53 -12.60
CA ASN A 235 1.92 3.79 -12.17
C ASN A 235 0.46 3.65 -11.75
N SER A 236 -0.27 2.70 -12.33
CA SER A 236 -1.72 2.63 -12.19
C SER A 236 -2.25 1.70 -11.13
N MET A 237 -1.42 1.12 -10.26
CA MET A 237 -1.94 0.27 -9.20
C MET A 237 -2.71 1.07 -8.15
N MET A 238 -2.38 2.36 -7.98
CA MET A 238 -2.93 3.21 -6.94
C MET A 238 -3.39 4.57 -7.47
N VAL A 239 -4.41 5.13 -6.83
CA VAL A 239 -4.71 6.58 -6.80
C VAL A 239 -4.76 7.07 -5.36
N SER A 240 -4.20 8.24 -5.08
CA SER A 240 -4.15 8.84 -3.75
C SER A 240 -4.32 10.36 -3.80
N ASN A 241 -3.53 11.06 -4.61
CA ASN A 241 -3.46 12.52 -4.64
C ASN A 241 -4.11 13.05 -5.90
N THR A 242 -5.31 13.60 -5.76
CA THR A 242 -6.15 14.14 -6.85
C THR A 242 -5.45 15.21 -7.69
N GLY A 243 -4.44 15.89 -7.15
CA GLY A 243 -3.63 16.89 -7.84
C GLY A 243 -2.48 16.35 -8.69
N MET A 244 -2.18 15.05 -8.64
CA MET A 244 -1.06 14.47 -9.41
C MET A 244 -1.37 14.36 -10.89
N SER A 245 -0.47 14.88 -11.74
CA SER A 245 -0.59 14.79 -13.19
C SER A 245 -0.08 13.45 -13.77
N SER A 246 0.88 12.81 -13.11
CA SER A 246 1.46 11.53 -13.49
C SER A 246 1.85 10.70 -12.26
N GLY A 247 2.18 9.43 -12.45
CA GLY A 247 2.65 8.54 -11.39
C GLY A 247 1.58 7.69 -10.72
N GLU A 248 0.30 8.08 -10.85
CA GLU A 248 -0.86 7.38 -10.32
C GLU A 248 -1.88 7.02 -11.43
N GLY A 249 -2.81 6.11 -11.12
CA GLY A 249 -3.83 5.61 -12.04
C GLY A 249 -4.96 6.58 -12.39
N TRP A 250 -4.83 7.88 -12.09
CA TRP A 250 -5.93 8.84 -12.26
C TRP A 250 -6.47 8.95 -13.68
N ARG A 251 -5.65 8.65 -14.70
CA ARG A 251 -6.08 8.65 -16.10
C ARG A 251 -7.30 7.77 -16.35
N PHE A 252 -7.52 6.76 -15.51
CA PHE A 252 -8.66 5.87 -15.58
C PHE A 252 -9.95 6.56 -15.14
N ILE A 253 -9.89 7.29 -14.02
CA ILE A 253 -11.00 8.09 -13.50
C ILE A 253 -11.27 9.26 -14.44
N ASP A 254 -10.21 9.83 -15.03
CA ASP A 254 -10.29 10.94 -15.97
C ASP A 254 -11.07 10.58 -17.25
N LYS A 255 -11.16 9.29 -17.62
CA LYS A 255 -11.96 8.82 -18.77
C LYS A 255 -13.44 8.66 -18.47
N ILE A 256 -13.84 8.67 -17.20
CA ILE A 256 -15.25 8.59 -16.80
C ILE A 256 -15.86 9.99 -16.99
N PRO A 257 -17.06 10.11 -17.63
CA PRO A 257 -17.79 11.35 -17.71
C PRO A 257 -18.05 11.95 -16.31
N ALA A 258 -17.99 13.27 -16.18
CA ALA A 258 -18.06 13.94 -14.86
C ALA A 258 -19.43 13.75 -14.20
N GLU A 259 -20.47 13.65 -15.01
CA GLU A 259 -21.85 13.38 -14.65
C GLU A 259 -22.09 11.93 -14.19
N GLU A 260 -21.25 10.98 -14.61
CA GLU A 260 -21.36 9.55 -14.27
C GLU A 260 -20.45 9.14 -13.11
N VAL A 261 -19.47 9.97 -12.72
CA VAL A 261 -18.37 9.55 -11.85
C VAL A 261 -18.82 9.01 -10.49
N CYS A 262 -19.80 9.67 -9.85
CA CYS A 262 -20.30 9.25 -8.53
C CYS A 262 -21.20 8.02 -8.62
N GLU A 263 -22.02 7.91 -9.68
CA GLU A 263 -22.85 6.74 -9.93
C GLU A 263 -21.97 5.51 -10.16
N TYR A 264 -20.95 5.68 -11.00
CA TYR A 264 -19.97 4.63 -11.26
C TYR A 264 -19.19 4.24 -10.01
N ALA A 265 -18.76 5.20 -9.18
CA ALA A 265 -18.08 4.91 -7.91
C ALA A 265 -18.95 4.11 -6.92
N SER A 266 -20.27 4.35 -6.93
CA SER A 266 -21.22 3.66 -6.06
C SER A 266 -21.40 2.18 -6.45
N ALA A 267 -21.39 1.90 -7.76
CA ALA A 267 -21.57 0.58 -8.36
C ALA A 267 -20.41 0.23 -9.31
N LEU A 268 -19.20 0.11 -8.75
CA LEU A 268 -17.98 -0.17 -9.51
C LEU A 268 -18.14 -1.39 -10.43
N ASP A 269 -17.95 -1.17 -11.73
CA ASP A 269 -17.79 -2.23 -12.73
C ASP A 269 -16.48 -2.02 -13.49
N TYR A 270 -15.39 -2.58 -12.95
CA TYR A 270 -14.06 -2.51 -13.53
C TYR A 270 -13.95 -3.18 -14.93
N LYS A 271 -15.01 -3.82 -15.43
CA LYS A 271 -15.12 -4.28 -16.82
C LYS A 271 -15.60 -3.17 -17.75
N LYS A 272 -16.46 -2.25 -17.29
CA LYS A 272 -16.93 -1.08 -18.05
C LYS A 272 -15.83 -0.04 -18.20
N HIS A 273 -15.17 0.33 -17.11
CA HIS A 273 -14.00 1.21 -17.14
C HIS A 273 -12.83 0.57 -16.39
N ALA A 274 -11.64 0.61 -16.97
CA ALA A 274 -10.43 0.26 -16.23
C ALA A 274 -10.34 1.13 -14.97
N LEU A 275 -9.86 0.55 -13.87
CA LEU A 275 -9.66 1.23 -12.59
C LEU A 275 -8.22 1.01 -12.12
N PRO A 276 -7.70 1.82 -11.20
CA PRO A 276 -6.53 1.42 -10.42
C PRO A 276 -6.89 0.25 -9.50
N ASN A 277 -5.91 -0.54 -9.07
CA ASN A 277 -6.16 -1.65 -8.14
C ASN A 277 -6.66 -1.16 -6.78
N VAL A 278 -6.12 -0.04 -6.29
CA VAL A 278 -6.47 0.52 -4.97
C VAL A 278 -6.68 2.03 -5.00
N LEU A 279 -7.58 2.48 -4.12
CA LEU A 279 -7.65 3.85 -3.61
C LEU A 279 -6.85 3.91 -2.30
N HIS A 280 -5.84 4.78 -2.23
CA HIS A 280 -5.05 5.03 -1.03
C HIS A 280 -5.56 6.25 -0.27
N HIS A 281 -6.39 6.03 0.73
CA HIS A 281 -7.06 7.11 1.45
C HIS A 281 -6.25 7.69 2.64
N CYS A 282 -4.92 7.61 2.55
CA CYS A 282 -4.01 8.37 3.42
C CYS A 282 -4.15 9.87 3.20
N GLN A 283 -4.43 10.28 1.94
CA GLN A 283 -4.78 11.65 1.59
C GLN A 283 -6.20 12.01 2.03
N ARG A 284 -6.55 13.29 1.85
CA ARG A 284 -7.87 13.84 2.20
C ARG A 284 -8.61 14.18 0.93
N TYR A 285 -9.84 13.70 0.82
CA TYR A 285 -10.73 14.00 -0.30
C TYR A 285 -11.81 14.98 0.12
N MET A 286 -12.02 16.03 -0.67
CA MET A 286 -12.82 17.18 -0.25
C MET A 286 -13.50 17.90 -1.41
N LEU A 287 -14.82 18.09 -1.28
CA LEU A 287 -15.61 18.96 -2.14
C LEU A 287 -16.68 19.70 -1.35
N GLY A 288 -16.73 21.03 -1.51
CA GLY A 288 -17.59 21.87 -0.71
C GLY A 288 -17.33 21.65 0.78
N LYS A 289 -18.35 21.21 1.51
CA LYS A 289 -18.27 20.82 2.94
C LYS A 289 -18.03 19.33 3.17
N HIS A 290 -18.08 18.50 2.12
CA HIS A 290 -17.92 17.05 2.22
C HIS A 290 -16.44 16.70 2.30
N PHE A 291 -16.11 15.76 3.18
CA PHE A 291 -14.75 15.40 3.54
C PHE A 291 -14.65 13.91 3.81
N PHE A 292 -13.62 13.26 3.25
CA PHE A 292 -13.24 11.89 3.57
C PHE A 292 -11.72 11.80 3.80
N GLY A 293 -11.30 11.03 4.80
CA GLY A 293 -9.87 10.82 5.05
C GLY A 293 -9.57 9.96 6.29
N LYS A 294 -8.42 9.28 6.27
CA LYS A 294 -8.01 8.23 7.24
C LYS A 294 -8.29 8.51 8.71
N ARG A 295 -8.05 9.74 9.20
CA ARG A 295 -8.10 10.09 10.63
C ARG A 295 -9.38 10.81 11.06
N ARG A 296 -10.43 10.79 10.24
CA ARG A 296 -11.71 11.49 10.50
C ARG A 296 -12.91 10.56 10.32
N LEU A 297 -12.73 9.28 10.61
CA LEU A 297 -13.83 8.32 10.75
C LEU A 297 -14.38 8.43 12.18
N PRO A 298 -15.68 8.74 12.40
CA PRO A 298 -16.35 8.58 13.69
C PRO A 298 -16.14 7.19 14.25
N LYS A 299 -16.01 7.09 15.58
CA LYS A 299 -15.71 5.81 16.25
C LYS A 299 -16.87 4.81 16.18
N ASP A 300 -18.08 5.33 16.00
CA ASP A 300 -19.35 4.61 15.94
C ASP A 300 -19.74 4.22 14.51
N PHE A 301 -18.81 4.26 13.55
CA PHE A 301 -19.14 4.10 12.13
C PHE A 301 -19.71 2.76 11.69
N PHE A 302 -19.60 1.74 12.54
CA PHE A 302 -20.23 0.43 12.34
C PHE A 302 -21.66 0.36 12.91
N THR A 303 -22.19 1.44 13.46
CA THR A 303 -23.58 1.54 13.93
C THR A 303 -24.45 2.17 12.83
N CYS A 304 -25.73 1.78 12.77
CA CYS A 304 -26.68 2.35 11.80
C CYS A 304 -26.98 3.82 12.08
N GLU A 305 -26.68 4.28 13.30
CA GLU A 305 -26.90 5.63 13.81
C GLU A 305 -25.75 6.58 13.45
N SER A 306 -24.57 6.05 13.09
CA SER A 306 -23.44 6.90 12.73
C SER A 306 -23.74 7.68 11.45
N PRO A 307 -23.59 9.02 11.47
CA PRO A 307 -23.85 9.88 10.32
C PRO A 307 -22.79 9.72 9.21
N MET A 308 -21.83 8.80 9.33
CA MET A 308 -20.66 8.78 8.45
C MET A 308 -20.87 8.21 7.04
N LEU A 309 -22.12 8.09 6.61
CA LEU A 309 -22.48 7.84 5.21
C LEU A 309 -23.58 8.81 4.77
N VAL A 310 -23.48 10.11 5.13
CA VAL A 310 -24.27 11.12 4.41
C VAL A 310 -23.90 10.98 2.94
N GLN A 311 -24.83 10.42 2.17
CA GLN A 311 -24.66 10.24 0.75
C GLN A 311 -24.35 11.61 0.15
N VAL A 312 -23.17 11.72 -0.45
CA VAL A 312 -22.82 12.93 -1.19
C VAL A 312 -23.78 13.07 -2.37
N PRO A 313 -24.14 14.30 -2.78
CA PRO A 313 -24.91 14.48 -4.01
C PRO A 313 -24.21 13.78 -5.17
N GLY A 314 -24.94 13.01 -5.99
CA GLY A 314 -24.35 12.30 -7.14
C GLY A 314 -23.71 13.22 -8.18
N ASP A 315 -24.02 14.52 -8.12
CA ASP A 315 -23.49 15.60 -8.95
C ASP A 315 -22.53 16.53 -8.17
N ILE A 316 -21.91 16.06 -7.08
CA ILE A 316 -21.07 16.89 -6.20
C ILE A 316 -19.93 17.61 -6.96
N ALA A 317 -19.33 16.96 -7.96
CA ALA A 317 -18.30 17.56 -8.82
C ALA A 317 -18.81 18.71 -9.70
N LEU A 318 -20.11 18.73 -10.00
CA LEU A 318 -20.77 19.80 -10.78
C LEU A 318 -21.22 20.96 -9.88
N LYS A 319 -21.48 20.68 -8.60
CA LYS A 319 -21.93 21.65 -7.60
C LYS A 319 -20.79 22.45 -6.96
N TYR A 320 -19.60 21.88 -6.86
CA TYR A 320 -18.49 22.48 -6.14
C TYR A 320 -17.20 22.47 -6.97
N ASP A 321 -16.63 23.66 -7.14
CA ASP A 321 -15.30 23.92 -7.68
C ASP A 321 -14.34 24.44 -6.59
N TYR A 322 -14.66 24.14 -5.33
CA TYR A 322 -13.86 24.49 -4.17
C TYR A 322 -13.96 23.41 -3.09
N ARG A 323 -13.00 23.44 -2.16
CA ARG A 323 -13.00 22.66 -0.92
C ARG A 323 -12.98 23.58 0.29
N ILE A 324 -13.66 23.18 1.36
CA ILE A 324 -13.60 23.82 2.67
C ILE A 324 -12.80 22.92 3.60
N PRO A 325 -11.54 23.26 3.93
CA PRO A 325 -10.74 22.41 4.78
C PRO A 325 -11.28 22.36 6.22
N PRO A 326 -11.20 21.20 6.90
CA PRO A 326 -11.68 21.09 8.28
C PRO A 326 -10.76 21.86 9.26
N PRO A 327 -11.27 22.24 10.45
CA PRO A 327 -10.45 22.78 11.53
C PRO A 327 -9.24 21.87 11.85
N PRO A 328 -8.07 22.44 12.26
CA PRO A 328 -7.85 23.80 12.71
C PRO A 328 -7.41 24.78 11.60
N HIS A 329 -7.63 24.47 10.32
CA HIS A 329 -7.26 25.41 9.25
C HIS A 329 -7.99 26.75 9.43
N LYS A 330 -7.19 27.83 9.37
CA LYS A 330 -7.64 29.21 9.53
C LYS A 330 -7.50 29.94 8.19
N PRO A 331 -8.48 30.78 7.81
CA PRO A 331 -9.74 31.04 8.52
C PRO A 331 -10.74 29.87 8.37
N PRO A 332 -11.53 29.54 9.41
CA PRO A 332 -12.58 28.53 9.29
C PRO A 332 -13.58 28.89 8.18
N GLY A 333 -13.97 27.91 7.37
CA GLY A 333 -14.92 28.12 6.27
C GLY A 333 -14.30 28.73 5.00
N GLU A 334 -12.98 28.93 4.94
CA GLU A 334 -12.29 29.38 3.73
C GLU A 334 -12.55 28.41 2.57
N LYS A 335 -13.07 28.95 1.47
CA LYS A 335 -13.23 28.21 0.22
C LYS A 335 -11.92 28.26 -0.56
N LYS A 336 -11.31 27.09 -0.78
CA LYS A 336 -10.11 26.94 -1.60
C LYS A 336 -10.51 26.40 -2.97
N PRO A 337 -10.32 27.16 -4.06
CA PRO A 337 -10.66 26.70 -5.40
C PRO A 337 -9.95 25.40 -5.78
N VAL A 338 -10.63 24.57 -6.57
CA VAL A 338 -10.08 23.37 -7.23
C VAL A 338 -10.45 23.43 -8.71
N SER A 339 -9.61 22.85 -9.58
CA SER A 339 -9.97 22.74 -11.00
C SER A 339 -11.11 21.74 -11.18
N LYS A 340 -11.86 21.84 -12.28
CA LYS A 340 -12.89 20.84 -12.64
C LYS A 340 -12.34 19.41 -12.68
N HIS A 341 -11.08 19.29 -13.11
CA HIS A 341 -10.35 18.04 -13.17
C HIS A 341 -10.12 17.44 -11.78
N VAL A 342 -9.62 18.24 -10.84
CA VAL A 342 -9.45 17.83 -9.45
C VAL A 342 -10.80 17.54 -8.82
N ALA A 343 -11.81 18.38 -9.04
CA ALA A 343 -13.15 18.17 -8.51
C ALA A 343 -13.74 16.81 -8.92
N LYS A 344 -13.58 16.40 -10.19
CA LYS A 344 -14.01 15.07 -10.63
C LYS A 344 -13.32 13.94 -9.84
N ARG A 345 -12.00 14.05 -9.63
CA ARG A 345 -11.20 13.06 -8.91
C ARG A 345 -11.49 13.02 -7.40
N GLU A 346 -11.88 14.15 -6.82
CA GLU A 346 -12.31 14.27 -5.42
C GLU A 346 -13.72 13.71 -5.18
N ALA A 347 -14.56 13.69 -6.23
CA ALA A 347 -15.91 13.16 -6.18
C ALA A 347 -15.97 11.63 -6.34
N PHE A 348 -15.04 11.06 -7.09
CA PHE A 348 -14.80 9.61 -7.15
C PHE A 348 -14.26 9.11 -5.81
#